data_AF-A0A167X373-F1
#
_entry.id   AF-A0A167X373-F1
#
_cell.length_a   1.000
_cell.length_b   1.000
_cell.length_c   1.000
_cell.angle_alpha   90.00
_cell.angle_beta   90.00
_cell.angle_gamma   90.00
#
_symmetry.space_group_name_H-M   'P 1'
#
loop_
_entity.id
_entity.type
_entity.pdbx_description
1 polymer ?
#
loop_
_entity_poly.entity_id
_entity_poly.type
_entity_poly.pdbx_seq_one_letter_code
_entity_poly.pdbx_strand_id
1 'polypeptide(L)'
;TDPMVRSGKHFGRTVYAVADMHILISNSLQRLVDESDGTTCIDDLPHTEREEHTTFEVLLKLVPTLAERLEDGSQEEVSHIAAMASVSTARADDTKGLKGAVVDWITVKGQKSQLSRHIKSDHGFHNDRTGELLCPAAWDWKDDEIRKGLDSGELAVPGEHWPMFVYEGYTYDSTQPLLGLFKSAILISGYKHIFTSPSSVDCEPKATRSGNARINGMNEVTFASIAYVATMIRFAMSSSSCFSRTDYVTDSERFYKTVMDLFNDARARTRMNELKLWWNT
;
A
#
# COMPACT_ATOMS: atom_id res chain seq x y z
N THR A 1 19.75 -7.16 10.03
CA THR A 1 18.63 -6.28 10.42
C THR A 1 17.95 -6.91 11.59
N ASP A 2 17.63 -6.13 12.61
CA ASP A 2 16.87 -6.61 13.77
C ASP A 2 15.56 -7.31 13.33
N PRO A 3 15.18 -8.45 13.93
CA PRO A 3 13.95 -9.17 13.60
C PRO A 3 12.68 -8.32 13.66
N MET A 4 12.58 -7.39 14.63
CA MET A 4 11.43 -6.51 14.79
C MET A 4 11.34 -5.51 13.62
N VAL A 5 12.47 -4.92 13.22
CA VAL A 5 12.53 -4.03 12.06
C VAL A 5 12.13 -4.75 10.78
N ARG A 6 12.61 -5.99 10.58
CA ARG A 6 12.21 -6.80 9.42
C ARG A 6 10.71 -7.11 9.44
N SER A 7 10.17 -7.49 10.59
CA SER A 7 8.78 -7.90 10.72
C SER A 7 7.82 -6.73 10.61
N GLY A 8 8.16 -5.56 11.17
CA GLY A 8 7.40 -4.32 10.98
C GLY A 8 7.33 -3.89 9.52
N LYS A 9 8.45 -4.03 8.78
CA LYS A 9 8.45 -3.82 7.33
C LYS A 9 7.57 -4.81 6.58
N HIS A 10 7.56 -6.08 6.97
CA HIS A 10 6.72 -7.09 6.34
C HIS A 10 5.24 -6.83 6.65
N PHE A 11 4.90 -6.61 7.91
CA PHE A 11 3.57 -6.23 8.39
C PHE A 11 3.02 -5.02 7.62
N GLY A 12 3.81 -3.96 7.45
CA GLY A 12 3.40 -2.80 6.65
C GLY A 12 3.14 -3.11 5.17
N ARG A 13 3.82 -4.10 4.60
CA ARG A 13 3.62 -4.50 3.21
C ARG A 13 2.43 -5.43 3.02
N THR A 14 2.08 -6.24 4.02
CA THR A 14 1.17 -7.39 3.83
C THR A 14 -0.06 -7.40 4.73
N VAL A 15 -0.10 -6.54 5.73
CA VAL A 15 -1.19 -6.47 6.72
C VAL A 15 -1.80 -5.07 6.73
N TYR A 16 -1.04 -4.06 7.19
CA TYR A 16 -1.58 -2.71 7.28
C TYR A 16 -0.51 -1.64 7.01
N ALA A 17 -0.61 -1.01 5.84
CA ALA A 17 0.43 -0.14 5.31
C ALA A 17 0.56 1.21 5.99
N VAL A 18 -0.47 1.64 6.72
CA VAL A 18 -0.59 2.98 7.31
C VAL A 18 -0.82 2.92 8.82
N ALA A 19 -0.43 1.80 9.44
CA ALA A 19 -0.48 1.62 10.88
C ALA A 19 0.36 2.67 11.60
N ASP A 20 -0.22 3.30 12.62
CA ASP A 20 0.54 3.89 13.71
C ASP A 20 0.86 2.78 14.70
N MET A 21 2.11 2.31 14.69
CA MET A 21 2.51 1.16 15.51
C MET A 21 2.45 1.46 17.00
N HIS A 22 2.60 2.73 17.42
CA HIS A 22 2.51 3.08 18.83
C HIS A 22 1.05 2.99 19.28
N ILE A 23 0.14 3.63 18.54
CA ILE A 23 -1.30 3.58 18.84
C ILE A 23 -1.81 2.12 18.81
N LEU A 24 -1.46 1.38 17.75
CA LEU A 24 -1.87 -0.02 17.58
C LEU A 24 -1.47 -0.89 18.77
N ILE A 25 -0.21 -0.78 19.23
CA ILE A 25 0.31 -1.59 20.33
C ILE A 25 -0.27 -1.12 21.66
N SER A 26 -0.17 0.18 21.98
CA SER A 26 -0.61 0.70 23.29
C SER A 26 -2.11 0.50 23.52
N ASN A 27 -2.97 0.76 22.53
CA ASN A 27 -4.40 0.53 22.66
C ASN A 27 -4.72 -0.96 22.86
N SER A 28 -4.04 -1.84 22.12
CA SER A 28 -4.31 -3.27 22.20
C SER A 28 -3.84 -3.87 23.52
N LEU A 29 -2.72 -3.40 24.07
CA LEU A 29 -2.27 -3.79 25.42
C LEU A 29 -3.26 -3.34 26.49
N GLN A 30 -3.77 -2.10 26.40
CA GLN A 30 -4.79 -1.62 27.34
C GLN A 30 -6.05 -2.50 27.28
N ARG A 31 -6.50 -2.89 26.08
CA ARG A 31 -7.66 -3.78 25.92
C ARG A 31 -7.44 -5.16 26.56
N LEU A 32 -6.23 -5.73 26.46
CA LEU A 32 -5.91 -7.00 27.11
C LEU A 32 -5.97 -6.89 28.64
N VAL A 33 -5.50 -5.76 29.20
CA VAL A 33 -5.63 -5.48 30.64
C VAL A 33 -7.10 -5.37 31.03
N ASP A 34 -7.88 -4.55 30.31
CA ASP A 34 -9.30 -4.33 30.59
C ASP A 34 -10.11 -5.64 30.51
N GLU A 35 -9.77 -6.53 29.60
CA GLU A 35 -10.39 -7.86 29.46
C GLU A 35 -10.00 -8.80 30.60
N SER A 36 -8.72 -8.81 31.00
CA SER A 36 -8.24 -9.60 32.13
C SER A 36 -8.87 -9.17 33.47
N ASP A 37 -9.13 -7.87 33.62
CA ASP A 37 -9.79 -7.28 34.78
C ASP A 37 -11.33 -7.41 34.72
N GLY A 38 -11.88 -7.94 33.62
CA GLY A 38 -13.32 -8.09 33.40
C GLY A 38 -14.07 -6.77 33.22
N THR A 39 -13.36 -5.69 32.89
CA THR A 39 -13.95 -4.35 32.70
C THR A 39 -14.63 -4.23 31.34
N THR A 40 -14.05 -4.83 30.29
CA THR A 40 -14.55 -4.78 28.91
C THR A 40 -14.25 -6.12 28.21
N CYS A 41 -15.14 -6.59 27.35
CA CYS A 41 -14.85 -7.72 26.46
C CYS A 41 -14.47 -7.20 25.07
N ILE A 42 -13.41 -7.75 24.45
CA ILE A 42 -12.97 -7.33 23.11
C ILE A 42 -14.09 -7.51 22.08
N ASP A 43 -14.90 -8.57 22.20
CA ASP A 43 -16.02 -8.84 21.28
C ASP A 43 -17.12 -7.78 21.32
N ASP A 44 -17.27 -7.06 22.44
CA ASP A 44 -18.28 -6.03 22.65
C ASP A 44 -17.84 -4.63 22.15
N LEU A 45 -16.55 -4.48 21.79
CA LEU A 45 -16.01 -3.20 21.32
C LEU A 45 -16.61 -2.75 19.97
N PRO A 46 -16.56 -1.46 19.63
CA PRO A 46 -16.90 -0.98 18.28
C PRO A 46 -16.10 -1.72 17.20
N HIS A 47 -16.69 -1.90 16.01
CA HIS A 47 -16.08 -2.65 14.90
C HIS A 47 -14.65 -2.22 14.59
N THR A 48 -14.40 -0.92 14.52
CA THR A 48 -13.08 -0.34 14.23
C THR A 48 -12.03 -0.73 15.26
N GLU A 49 -12.40 -0.82 16.53
CA GLU A 49 -11.49 -1.21 17.61
C GLU A 49 -11.20 -2.71 17.60
N ARG A 50 -12.21 -3.54 17.27
CA ARG A 50 -12.01 -4.98 17.07
C ARG A 50 -11.10 -5.27 15.89
N GLU A 51 -11.24 -4.54 14.79
CA GLU A 51 -10.35 -4.65 13.63
C GLU A 51 -8.93 -4.21 13.95
N GLU A 52 -8.77 -3.13 14.72
CA GLU A 52 -7.47 -2.69 15.22
C GLU A 52 -6.82 -3.76 16.09
N HIS A 53 -7.58 -4.36 17.03
CA HIS A 53 -7.08 -5.44 17.88
C HIS A 53 -6.72 -6.70 17.08
N THR A 54 -7.57 -7.10 16.13
CA THR A 54 -7.28 -8.23 15.21
C THR A 54 -5.99 -7.97 14.42
N THR A 55 -5.77 -6.73 14.00
CA THR A 55 -4.55 -6.31 13.31
C THR A 55 -3.32 -6.43 14.23
N PHE A 56 -3.45 -6.09 15.51
CA PHE A 56 -2.41 -6.30 16.51
C PHE A 56 -2.12 -7.80 16.76
N GLU A 57 -3.13 -8.67 16.81
CA GLU A 57 -2.91 -10.11 16.94
C GLU A 57 -2.10 -10.68 15.75
N VAL A 58 -2.32 -10.16 14.54
CA VAL A 58 -1.52 -10.54 13.37
C VAL A 58 -0.06 -10.12 13.57
N LEU A 59 0.21 -8.95 14.16
CA LEU A 59 1.56 -8.53 14.51
C LEU A 59 2.23 -9.49 15.49
N LEU A 60 1.52 -9.91 16.55
CA LEU A 60 2.02 -10.91 17.51
C LEU A 60 2.35 -12.25 16.84
N LYS A 61 1.49 -12.71 15.91
CA LYS A 61 1.72 -13.94 15.14
C LYS A 61 2.96 -13.84 14.24
N LEU A 62 3.26 -12.66 13.70
CA LEU A 62 4.46 -12.42 12.89
C LEU A 62 5.75 -12.36 13.71
N VAL A 63 5.65 -11.98 14.99
CA VAL A 63 6.78 -11.89 15.91
C VAL A 63 6.46 -12.63 17.20
N PRO A 64 6.63 -13.97 17.24
CA PRO A 64 6.15 -14.79 18.36
C PRO A 64 6.69 -14.36 19.73
N THR A 65 7.92 -13.84 19.81
CA THR A 65 8.52 -13.34 21.06
C THR A 65 8.05 -11.95 21.47
N LEU A 66 7.15 -11.32 20.71
CA LEU A 66 6.70 -9.96 20.97
C LEU A 66 5.74 -9.91 22.16
N ALA A 67 4.87 -10.90 22.33
CA ALA A 67 3.93 -10.94 23.45
C ALA A 67 4.67 -10.89 24.81
N GLU A 68 5.64 -11.79 25.00
CA GLU A 68 6.47 -11.85 26.21
C GLU A 68 7.22 -10.53 26.46
N ARG A 69 7.70 -9.87 25.40
CA ARG A 69 8.41 -8.59 25.52
C ARG A 69 7.50 -7.42 25.88
N LEU A 70 6.21 -7.50 25.56
CA LEU A 70 5.24 -6.45 25.85
C LEU A 70 4.58 -6.64 27.22
N GLU A 71 4.45 -7.88 27.70
CA GLU A 71 3.80 -8.21 28.99
C GLU A 71 4.51 -7.54 30.18
N ASP A 72 5.84 -7.62 30.23
CA ASP A 72 6.67 -7.04 31.30
C ASP A 72 7.30 -5.68 30.90
N GLY A 73 6.97 -5.17 29.71
CA GLY A 73 7.63 -4.01 29.11
C GLY A 73 7.20 -2.69 29.73
N SER A 74 8.16 -1.78 29.97
CA SER A 74 7.82 -0.40 30.36
C SER A 74 7.22 0.39 29.17
N GLN A 75 6.60 1.54 29.44
CA GLN A 75 6.09 2.42 28.39
C GLN A 75 7.19 2.87 27.41
N GLU A 76 8.42 3.05 27.90
CA GLU A 76 9.59 3.34 27.07
C GLU A 76 9.98 2.15 26.18
N GLU A 77 9.87 0.92 26.69
CA GLU A 77 10.11 -0.28 25.89
C GLU A 77 9.03 -0.46 24.80
N VAL A 78 7.76 -0.25 25.14
CA VAL A 78 6.65 -0.26 24.16
C VAL A 78 6.92 0.78 23.06
N SER A 79 7.30 1.99 23.44
CA SER A 79 7.64 3.07 22.50
C SER A 79 8.83 2.69 21.60
N HIS A 80 9.85 2.05 22.18
CA HIS A 80 11.02 1.59 21.43
C HIS A 80 10.67 0.49 20.42
N ILE A 81 9.88 -0.50 20.84
CA ILE A 81 9.39 -1.58 19.99
C ILE A 81 8.54 -1.03 18.85
N ALA A 82 7.60 -0.11 19.15
CA ALA A 82 6.77 0.54 18.14
C ALA A 82 7.62 1.28 17.09
N ALA A 83 8.67 2.01 17.52
CA ALA A 83 9.58 2.69 16.63
C ALA A 83 10.37 1.70 15.73
N MET A 84 10.83 0.58 16.28
CA MET A 84 11.49 -0.48 15.50
C MET A 84 10.54 -1.13 14.51
N ALA A 85 9.29 -1.34 14.91
CA ALA A 85 8.24 -1.94 14.09
C ALA A 85 7.66 -1.01 13.02
N SER A 86 8.14 0.24 12.95
CA SER A 86 7.59 1.27 12.06
C SER A 86 7.44 0.82 10.61
N VAL A 87 6.20 0.84 10.14
CA VAL A 87 5.84 0.51 8.75
C VAL A 87 6.35 1.55 7.74
N SER A 88 6.68 2.76 8.20
CA SER A 88 7.17 3.84 7.34
C SER A 88 8.49 3.49 6.67
N THR A 89 9.33 2.67 7.32
CA THR A 89 10.64 2.28 6.78
C THR A 89 10.48 1.40 5.54
N ALA A 90 9.44 0.55 5.48
CA ALA A 90 9.14 -0.22 4.27
C ALA A 90 8.77 0.71 3.11
N ARG A 91 7.87 1.68 3.35
CA ARG A 91 7.47 2.68 2.35
C ARG A 91 8.65 3.50 1.85
N ALA A 92 9.55 3.91 2.74
CA ALA A 92 10.74 4.68 2.37
C ALA A 92 11.69 3.87 1.46
N ASP A 93 11.96 2.61 1.83
CA ASP A 93 12.80 1.70 1.03
C ASP A 93 12.20 1.48 -0.36
N ASP A 94 10.91 1.16 -0.42
CA ASP A 94 10.25 0.77 -1.67
C ASP A 94 10.01 1.98 -2.59
N THR A 95 9.72 3.16 -2.02
CA THR A 95 9.67 4.43 -2.78
C THR A 95 10.98 4.68 -3.50
N LYS A 96 12.11 4.48 -2.81
CA LYS A 96 13.44 4.73 -3.36
C LYS A 96 13.72 3.86 -4.59
N GLY A 97 13.30 2.60 -4.56
CA GLY A 97 13.44 1.67 -5.69
C GLY A 97 12.46 1.95 -6.83
N LEU A 98 11.20 2.19 -6.51
CA LEU A 98 10.13 2.32 -7.49
C LEU A 98 10.17 3.62 -8.29
N LYS A 99 10.68 4.71 -7.71
CA LYS A 99 10.65 6.03 -8.36
C LYS A 99 11.22 6.04 -9.78
N GLY A 100 12.39 5.43 -9.96
CA GLY A 100 13.02 5.33 -11.28
C GLY A 100 12.42 4.21 -12.14
N ALA A 101 12.07 3.08 -11.52
CA ALA A 101 11.54 1.92 -12.22
C ALA A 101 10.17 2.21 -12.87
N VAL A 102 9.30 2.93 -12.18
CA VAL A 102 7.99 3.33 -12.69
C VAL A 102 8.12 4.21 -13.93
N VAL A 103 9.07 5.16 -13.93
CA VAL A 103 9.35 5.98 -15.12
C VAL A 103 9.74 5.11 -16.31
N ASP A 104 10.55 4.07 -16.09
CA ASP A 104 10.92 3.13 -17.14
C ASP A 104 9.72 2.34 -17.68
N TRP A 105 8.81 1.90 -16.79
CA TRP A 105 7.65 1.09 -17.16
C TRP A 105 6.56 1.87 -17.91
N ILE A 106 6.38 3.16 -17.61
CA ILE A 106 5.38 4.00 -18.27
C ILE A 106 5.89 4.62 -19.56
N THR A 107 7.21 4.62 -19.77
CA THR A 107 7.84 5.13 -21.00
C THR A 107 7.66 4.11 -22.12
N VAL A 108 7.24 4.58 -23.29
CA VAL A 108 7.06 3.73 -24.47
C VAL A 108 8.40 3.09 -24.86
N LYS A 109 8.39 1.77 -25.11
CA LYS A 109 9.61 1.03 -25.49
C LYS A 109 10.30 1.69 -26.69
N GLY A 110 11.60 1.93 -26.56
CA GLY A 110 12.42 2.58 -27.58
C GLY A 110 12.40 4.11 -27.55
N GLN A 111 11.61 4.73 -26.68
CA GLN A 111 11.64 6.17 -26.45
C GLN A 111 12.42 6.52 -25.18
N LYS A 112 13.04 7.71 -25.18
CA LYS A 112 13.65 8.28 -23.98
C LYS A 112 12.59 9.03 -23.18
N SER A 113 12.46 8.71 -21.89
CA SER A 113 11.56 9.44 -21.01
C SER A 113 11.98 10.89 -20.85
N GLN A 114 11.02 11.79 -20.85
CA GLN A 114 11.22 13.19 -20.45
C GLN A 114 11.13 13.37 -18.92
N LEU A 115 10.63 12.34 -18.21
CA LEU A 115 10.49 12.37 -16.76
C LEU A 115 11.81 12.06 -16.06
N SER A 116 12.06 12.77 -14.95
CA SER A 116 13.22 12.52 -14.12
C SER A 116 13.04 11.26 -13.27
N ARG A 117 14.03 10.36 -13.31
CA ARG A 117 14.05 9.18 -12.43
C ARG A 117 14.21 9.53 -10.95
N HIS A 118 14.62 10.76 -10.63
CA HIS A 118 15.05 11.16 -9.29
C HIS A 118 14.34 12.38 -8.72
N ILE A 119 13.56 13.11 -9.52
CA ILE A 119 12.81 14.31 -9.11
C ILE A 119 11.37 14.13 -9.58
N LYS A 120 10.39 14.40 -8.70
CA LYS A 120 8.95 14.17 -8.99
C LYS A 120 8.19 15.46 -9.31
N SER A 121 8.83 16.63 -9.29
CA SER A 121 8.15 17.91 -9.49
C SER A 121 7.32 17.93 -10.77
N ASP A 122 7.84 17.28 -11.81
CA ASP A 122 7.24 17.27 -13.15
C ASP A 122 6.45 15.98 -13.41
N HIS A 123 6.17 15.19 -12.36
CA HIS A 123 5.30 14.02 -12.41
C HIS A 123 3.84 14.44 -12.10
N GLY A 124 2.97 13.48 -11.84
CA GLY A 124 1.58 13.76 -11.46
C GLY A 124 0.79 14.30 -12.65
N PHE A 125 -0.06 15.28 -12.38
CA PHE A 125 -0.90 15.94 -13.39
C PHE A 125 -0.15 16.97 -14.25
N HIS A 126 1.09 17.33 -13.87
CA HIS A 126 1.97 18.24 -14.64
C HIS A 126 2.57 17.59 -15.89
N ASN A 127 2.37 16.28 -16.08
CA ASN A 127 2.87 15.55 -17.25
C ASN A 127 1.78 14.66 -17.85
N ASP A 128 1.68 14.66 -19.17
CA ASP A 128 0.63 13.96 -19.89
C ASP A 128 0.56 12.47 -19.57
N ARG A 129 1.70 11.77 -19.47
CA ARG A 129 1.70 10.32 -19.29
C ARG A 129 1.36 9.91 -17.87
N THR A 130 1.95 10.55 -16.86
CA THR A 130 1.58 10.28 -15.47
C THR A 130 0.19 10.78 -15.15
N GLY A 131 -0.22 11.90 -15.74
CA GLY A 131 -1.53 12.49 -15.57
C GLY A 131 -2.63 11.60 -16.14
N GLU A 132 -2.48 11.09 -17.37
CA GLU A 132 -3.39 10.11 -17.97
C GLU A 132 -3.58 8.87 -17.09
N LEU A 133 -2.47 8.34 -16.56
CA LEU A 133 -2.49 7.14 -15.71
C LEU A 133 -3.08 7.39 -14.31
N LEU A 134 -2.91 8.59 -13.76
CA LEU A 134 -3.43 8.98 -12.44
C LEU A 134 -4.84 9.55 -12.49
N CYS A 135 -5.29 10.01 -13.65
CA CYS A 135 -6.64 10.52 -13.86
C CYS A 135 -7.65 9.45 -13.44
N PRO A 136 -8.72 9.82 -12.70
CA PRO A 136 -9.88 8.96 -12.50
C PRO A 136 -10.31 8.27 -13.79
N ALA A 137 -10.50 6.96 -13.73
CA ALA A 137 -10.80 6.17 -14.92
C ALA A 137 -12.15 6.54 -15.57
N ALA A 138 -13.07 7.09 -14.77
CA ALA A 138 -14.35 7.61 -15.22
C ALA A 138 -14.27 9.02 -15.87
N TRP A 139 -13.10 9.67 -15.85
CA TRP A 139 -12.88 11.00 -16.43
C TRP A 139 -12.03 10.89 -17.68
N ASP A 140 -12.23 11.81 -18.64
CA ASP A 140 -11.44 11.85 -19.86
C ASP A 140 -10.26 12.81 -19.70
N TRP A 141 -9.04 12.27 -19.69
CA TRP A 141 -7.81 13.08 -19.64
C TRP A 141 -7.62 13.98 -20.87
N LYS A 142 -8.27 13.65 -22.00
CA LYS A 142 -8.25 14.49 -23.21
C LYS A 142 -9.12 15.73 -23.07
N ASP A 143 -9.99 15.80 -22.07
CA ASP A 143 -10.73 17.00 -21.74
C ASP A 143 -9.77 18.01 -21.07
N ASP A 144 -9.59 19.15 -21.75
CA ASP A 144 -8.71 20.23 -21.30
C ASP A 144 -9.13 20.82 -19.95
N GLU A 145 -10.42 20.85 -19.63
CA GLU A 145 -10.92 21.39 -18.36
C GLU A 145 -10.60 20.42 -17.22
N ILE A 146 -10.76 19.11 -17.45
CA ILE A 146 -10.35 18.08 -16.50
C ILE A 146 -8.84 18.14 -16.26
N ARG A 147 -8.05 18.21 -17.34
CA ARG A 147 -6.58 18.25 -17.23
C ARG A 147 -6.11 19.48 -16.44
N LYS A 148 -6.60 20.68 -16.80
CA LYS A 148 -6.22 21.93 -16.12
C LYS A 148 -6.71 21.96 -14.67
N GLY A 149 -7.92 21.50 -14.40
CA GLY A 149 -8.47 21.46 -13.04
C GLY A 149 -7.70 20.51 -12.12
N LEU A 150 -7.28 19.35 -12.63
CA LEU A 150 -6.42 18.41 -11.91
C LEU A 150 -5.00 18.96 -11.68
N ASP A 151 -4.44 19.63 -12.69
CA ASP A 151 -3.11 20.25 -12.65
C ASP A 151 -3.04 21.42 -11.64
N SER A 152 -4.06 22.27 -11.60
CA SER A 152 -4.17 23.39 -10.67
C SER A 152 -4.54 22.96 -9.25
N GLY A 153 -5.14 21.79 -9.09
CA GLY A 153 -5.70 21.30 -7.82
C GLY A 153 -7.10 21.85 -7.50
N GLU A 154 -7.72 22.60 -8.40
CA GLU A 154 -9.11 23.06 -8.27
C GLU A 154 -10.10 21.89 -8.34
N LEU A 155 -9.77 20.86 -9.12
CA LEU A 155 -10.54 19.63 -9.22
C LEU A 155 -9.94 18.57 -8.28
N ALA A 156 -10.60 18.34 -7.15
CA ALA A 156 -10.22 17.27 -6.23
C ALA A 156 -10.70 15.91 -6.75
N VAL A 157 -9.83 14.90 -6.72
CA VAL A 157 -10.19 13.52 -7.04
C VAL A 157 -10.96 12.90 -5.86
N PRO A 158 -12.22 12.46 -6.05
CA PRO A 158 -12.94 11.73 -5.01
C PRO A 158 -12.21 10.44 -4.64
N GLY A 159 -12.24 10.06 -3.35
CA GLY A 159 -11.52 8.88 -2.85
C GLY A 159 -11.96 7.56 -3.49
N GLU A 160 -13.19 7.48 -3.99
CA GLU A 160 -13.79 6.30 -4.63
C GLU A 160 -13.51 6.22 -6.13
N HIS A 161 -12.89 7.24 -6.71
CA HIS A 161 -12.56 7.28 -8.13
C HIS A 161 -11.17 6.68 -8.37
N TRP A 162 -11.17 5.46 -8.89
CA TRP A 162 -9.93 4.74 -9.16
C TRP A 162 -9.16 5.34 -10.34
N PRO A 163 -7.83 5.50 -10.22
CA PRO A 163 -7.01 6.02 -11.30
C PRO A 163 -6.85 4.99 -12.43
N MET A 164 -6.69 5.45 -13.67
CA MET A 164 -6.63 4.57 -14.85
C MET A 164 -5.57 3.45 -14.74
N PHE A 165 -4.44 3.72 -14.08
CA PHE A 165 -3.33 2.77 -14.00
C PHE A 165 -3.66 1.47 -13.28
N VAL A 166 -4.73 1.39 -12.47
CA VAL A 166 -5.07 0.14 -11.78
C VAL A 166 -5.80 -0.86 -12.68
N TYR A 167 -6.33 -0.41 -13.82
CA TYR A 167 -7.10 -1.25 -14.72
C TYR A 167 -6.24 -2.01 -15.74
N GLU A 168 -6.63 -3.24 -16.02
CA GLU A 168 -6.07 -4.06 -17.10
C GLU A 168 -6.10 -3.29 -18.44
N GLY A 169 -4.96 -3.30 -19.13
CA GLY A 169 -4.80 -2.57 -20.39
C GLY A 169 -4.95 -1.04 -20.29
N TYR A 170 -5.09 -0.48 -19.09
CA TYR A 170 -5.47 0.93 -18.88
C TYR A 170 -6.79 1.29 -19.56
N THR A 171 -7.76 0.37 -19.44
CA THR A 171 -9.10 0.53 -20.03
C THR A 171 -10.18 0.45 -18.97
N TYR A 172 -11.20 1.31 -19.09
CA TYR A 172 -12.31 1.39 -18.15
C TYR A 172 -13.64 1.27 -18.86
N ASP A 173 -14.51 0.39 -18.33
CA ASP A 173 -15.88 0.21 -18.79
C ASP A 173 -16.83 0.71 -17.69
N SER A 174 -17.55 1.79 -17.96
CA SER A 174 -18.52 2.38 -17.02
C SER A 174 -19.72 1.48 -16.74
N THR A 175 -20.00 0.50 -17.60
CA THR A 175 -21.05 -0.51 -17.38
C THR A 175 -20.57 -1.67 -16.52
N GLN A 176 -19.25 -1.90 -16.46
CA GLN A 176 -18.62 -2.92 -15.61
C GLN A 176 -17.38 -2.36 -14.88
N PRO A 177 -17.55 -1.48 -13.88
CA PRO A 177 -16.43 -0.78 -13.24
C PRO A 177 -15.41 -1.66 -12.51
N LEU A 178 -15.72 -2.93 -12.25
CA LEU A 178 -14.80 -3.90 -11.61
C LEU A 178 -14.08 -4.79 -12.63
N LEU A 179 -14.33 -4.62 -13.92
CA LEU A 179 -13.65 -5.37 -14.97
C LEU A 179 -12.19 -4.91 -15.08
N GLY A 180 -11.24 -5.85 -15.01
CA GLY A 180 -9.81 -5.53 -15.08
C GLY A 180 -9.24 -4.75 -13.88
N LEU A 181 -10.05 -4.40 -12.88
CA LEU A 181 -9.62 -3.58 -11.74
C LEU A 181 -8.52 -4.30 -10.93
N PHE A 182 -7.43 -3.58 -10.63
CA PHE A 182 -6.20 -4.05 -10.00
C PHE A 182 -5.47 -5.19 -10.75
N LYS A 183 -5.60 -5.26 -12.08
CA LYS A 183 -4.93 -6.26 -12.93
C LYS A 183 -3.97 -5.67 -13.97
N SER A 184 -3.59 -4.41 -13.82
CA SER A 184 -2.69 -3.76 -14.76
C SER A 184 -1.26 -4.31 -14.70
N ALA A 185 -0.56 -4.24 -15.84
CA ALA A 185 0.82 -4.71 -15.94
C ALA A 185 1.77 -3.95 -15.00
N ILE A 186 1.55 -2.65 -14.77
CA ILE A 186 2.39 -1.86 -13.86
C ILE A 186 2.25 -2.30 -12.40
N LEU A 187 1.08 -2.77 -11.98
CA LEU A 187 0.89 -3.35 -10.66
C LEU A 187 1.65 -4.67 -10.54
N ILE A 188 1.60 -5.54 -11.55
CA ILE A 188 2.38 -6.79 -11.57
C ILE A 188 3.89 -6.49 -11.48
N SER A 189 4.39 -5.52 -12.26
CA SER A 189 5.78 -5.08 -12.21
C SER A 189 6.17 -4.52 -10.84
N GLY A 190 5.31 -3.70 -10.23
CA GLY A 190 5.49 -3.16 -8.88
C GLY A 190 5.55 -4.26 -7.82
N TYR A 191 4.65 -5.25 -7.91
CA TYR A 191 4.61 -6.37 -6.98
C TYR A 191 5.90 -7.19 -7.06
N LYS A 192 6.35 -7.54 -8.27
CA LYS A 192 7.62 -8.23 -8.49
C LYS A 192 8.80 -7.41 -7.97
N HIS A 193 8.83 -6.11 -8.24
CA HIS A 193 9.90 -5.24 -7.78
C HIS A 193 10.02 -5.21 -6.25
N ILE A 194 8.89 -5.15 -5.53
CA ILE A 194 8.86 -5.11 -4.06
C ILE A 194 9.06 -6.52 -3.45
N PHE A 195 8.36 -7.53 -3.93
CA PHE A 195 8.26 -8.82 -3.25
C PHE A 195 9.25 -9.88 -3.75
N THR A 196 9.68 -9.84 -5.01
CA THR A 196 10.61 -10.83 -5.56
C THR A 196 12.00 -10.25 -5.77
N SER A 197 12.19 -9.42 -6.79
CA SER A 197 13.42 -8.65 -6.98
C SER A 197 13.22 -7.60 -8.08
N PRO A 198 13.93 -6.47 -8.02
CA PRO A 198 13.94 -5.50 -9.12
C PRO A 198 14.30 -6.11 -10.48
N SER A 199 15.21 -7.09 -10.49
CA SER A 199 15.65 -7.77 -11.71
C SER A 199 14.62 -8.72 -12.31
N SER A 200 13.63 -9.17 -11.55
CA SER A 200 12.61 -10.13 -12.00
C SER A 200 11.51 -9.52 -12.87
N VAL A 201 11.55 -8.20 -13.07
CA VAL A 201 10.60 -7.48 -13.94
C VAL A 201 10.94 -7.69 -15.43
N ASP A 202 12.23 -7.71 -15.77
CA ASP A 202 12.70 -7.74 -17.17
C ASP A 202 13.55 -8.97 -17.56
N CYS A 203 14.09 -9.73 -16.60
CA CYS A 203 15.05 -10.81 -16.88
C CYS A 203 14.88 -12.01 -15.92
N GLU A 204 15.48 -13.15 -16.29
CA GLU A 204 15.69 -14.26 -15.35
C GLU A 204 16.37 -13.74 -14.07
N PRO A 205 15.91 -14.20 -12.88
CA PRO A 205 16.31 -13.62 -11.61
C PRO A 205 17.81 -13.82 -11.32
N LYS A 206 18.61 -12.79 -11.61
CA LYS A 206 20.04 -12.70 -11.23
C LYS A 206 20.25 -12.21 -9.80
N ALA A 207 19.26 -12.34 -8.93
CA ALA A 207 19.29 -11.76 -7.59
C ALA A 207 20.29 -12.50 -6.68
N THR A 208 21.22 -11.76 -6.07
CA THR A 208 22.18 -12.28 -5.08
C THR A 208 21.59 -12.37 -3.67
N ARG A 209 20.38 -11.82 -3.47
CA ARG A 209 19.63 -11.82 -2.20
C ARG A 209 18.22 -12.32 -2.45
N SER A 210 17.68 -13.07 -1.50
CA SER A 210 16.28 -13.51 -1.50
C SER A 210 15.33 -12.31 -1.50
N GLY A 211 14.21 -12.43 -2.23
CA GLY A 211 13.14 -11.44 -2.24
C GLY A 211 12.35 -11.36 -0.93
N ASN A 212 11.61 -10.27 -0.72
CA ASN A 212 10.78 -10.08 0.47
C ASN A 212 9.74 -11.21 0.66
N ALA A 213 9.13 -11.72 -0.41
CA ALA A 213 8.22 -12.86 -0.36
C ALA A 213 8.90 -14.10 0.20
N ARG A 214 10.05 -14.49 -0.39
CA ARG A 214 10.81 -15.66 0.06
C ARG A 214 11.35 -15.50 1.49
N ILE A 215 11.84 -14.32 1.84
CA ILE A 215 12.36 -14.02 3.19
C ILE A 215 11.29 -14.23 4.27
N ASN A 216 10.03 -13.91 3.95
CA ASN A 216 8.91 -14.00 4.88
C ASN A 216 8.01 -15.22 4.62
N GLY A 217 8.45 -16.17 3.79
CA GLY A 217 7.69 -17.41 3.51
C GLY A 217 6.32 -17.18 2.86
N MET A 218 6.15 -16.11 2.09
CA MET A 218 4.90 -15.82 1.40
C MET A 218 4.67 -16.83 0.26
N ASN A 219 3.54 -17.53 0.31
CA ASN A 219 3.09 -18.45 -0.73
C ASN A 219 1.90 -17.91 -1.54
N GLU A 220 1.26 -16.86 -1.04
CA GLU A 220 0.18 -16.17 -1.73
C GLU A 220 0.27 -14.66 -1.48
N VAL A 221 -0.35 -13.89 -2.38
CA VAL A 221 -0.56 -12.46 -2.17
C VAL A 221 -1.63 -12.23 -1.09
N THR A 222 -1.52 -11.13 -0.35
CA THR A 222 -2.61 -10.61 0.50
C THR A 222 -3.29 -9.42 -0.18
N PHE A 223 -4.56 -9.15 0.14
CA PHE A 223 -5.23 -7.93 -0.32
C PHE A 223 -4.46 -6.67 0.08
N ALA A 224 -3.98 -6.61 1.32
CA ALA A 224 -3.14 -5.52 1.79
C ALA A 224 -1.84 -5.38 0.98
N SER A 225 -1.24 -6.47 0.48
CA SER A 225 -0.06 -6.40 -0.39
C SER A 225 -0.36 -5.85 -1.78
N ILE A 226 -1.54 -6.16 -2.35
CA ILE A 226 -1.98 -5.58 -3.62
C ILE A 226 -2.27 -4.08 -3.42
N ALA A 227 -3.01 -3.72 -2.38
CA ALA A 227 -3.31 -2.33 -2.02
C ALA A 227 -2.02 -1.53 -1.76
N TYR A 228 -1.06 -2.14 -1.05
CA TYR A 228 0.25 -1.55 -0.81
C TYR A 228 0.94 -1.20 -2.12
N VAL A 229 1.06 -2.17 -3.04
CA VAL A 229 1.72 -1.95 -4.34
C VAL A 229 1.01 -0.87 -5.14
N ALA A 230 -0.33 -0.89 -5.20
CA ALA A 230 -1.08 0.15 -5.90
C ALA A 230 -0.79 1.55 -5.33
N THR A 231 -0.78 1.68 -4.01
CA THR A 231 -0.45 2.94 -3.33
C THR A 231 0.99 3.38 -3.60
N MET A 232 1.96 2.47 -3.57
CA MET A 232 3.36 2.79 -3.85
C MET A 232 3.59 3.21 -5.31
N ILE A 233 2.90 2.59 -6.26
CA ILE A 233 2.95 2.95 -7.68
C ILE A 233 2.28 4.31 -7.92
N ARG A 234 1.09 4.54 -7.35
CA ARG A 234 0.42 5.84 -7.39
C ARG A 234 1.31 6.93 -6.84
N PHE A 235 1.92 6.68 -5.67
CA PHE A 235 2.87 7.60 -5.07
C PHE A 235 4.05 7.83 -5.99
N ALA A 236 4.70 6.81 -6.57
CA ALA A 236 5.84 6.99 -7.47
C ALA A 236 5.52 7.86 -8.70
N MET A 237 4.30 7.80 -9.23
CA MET A 237 3.82 8.62 -10.35
C MET A 237 3.32 10.01 -9.94
N SER A 238 3.03 10.27 -8.67
CA SER A 238 2.55 11.59 -8.22
C SER A 238 3.66 12.62 -8.21
N SER A 239 3.33 13.91 -8.05
CA SER A 239 4.32 14.98 -7.85
C SER A 239 4.80 15.12 -6.40
N SER A 240 4.09 14.51 -5.44
CA SER A 240 4.34 14.66 -4.01
C SER A 240 5.71 14.12 -3.59
N SER A 241 6.48 14.88 -2.82
CA SER A 241 7.82 14.46 -2.35
C SER A 241 7.78 13.58 -1.10
N CYS A 242 6.69 13.61 -0.34
CA CYS A 242 6.53 12.88 0.91
C CYS A 242 5.21 12.10 0.94
N PHE A 243 5.21 10.98 1.64
CA PHE A 243 4.01 10.18 1.94
C PHE A 243 3.17 10.83 3.08
N SER A 244 3.57 12.03 3.54
CA SER A 244 3.15 12.87 4.70
C SER A 244 3.44 12.31 6.11
N ARG A 245 3.52 13.27 7.05
CA ARG A 245 4.10 13.21 8.42
C ARG A 245 3.36 14.11 9.44
N THR A 246 2.19 14.66 9.08
CA THR A 246 1.39 15.56 9.94
C THR A 246 -0.04 15.05 10.07
N ASP A 247 -0.73 15.41 11.16
CA ASP A 247 -2.01 14.90 11.71
C ASP A 247 -3.25 14.87 10.77
N TYR A 248 -3.07 14.99 9.45
CA TYR A 248 -4.11 14.86 8.43
C TYR A 248 -3.86 13.63 7.56
N VAL A 249 -4.91 12.85 7.33
CA VAL A 249 -4.90 11.70 6.41
C VAL A 249 -4.36 12.14 5.05
N THR A 250 -3.28 11.50 4.65
CA THR A 250 -2.55 11.85 3.42
C THR A 250 -3.31 11.33 2.20
N ASP A 251 -3.12 11.92 1.03
CA ASP A 251 -3.78 11.45 -0.20
C ASP A 251 -3.41 9.97 -0.54
N SER A 252 -2.18 9.54 -0.21
CA SER A 252 -1.77 8.14 -0.36
C SER A 252 -2.38 7.22 0.71
N GLU A 253 -2.54 7.70 1.94
CA GLU A 253 -3.21 6.96 3.00
C GLU A 253 -4.71 6.80 2.72
N ARG A 254 -5.38 7.87 2.29
CA ARG A 254 -6.77 7.85 1.86
C ARG A 254 -6.96 6.85 0.73
N PHE A 255 -6.11 6.92 -0.31
CA PHE A 255 -6.16 5.96 -1.40
C PHE A 255 -6.02 4.52 -0.92
N TYR A 256 -5.02 4.23 -0.08
CA TYR A 256 -4.84 2.89 0.49
C TYR A 256 -6.07 2.41 1.27
N LYS A 257 -6.65 3.27 2.12
CA LYS A 257 -7.84 2.95 2.91
C LYS A 257 -9.04 2.65 2.02
N THR A 258 -9.33 3.47 1.00
CA THR A 258 -10.43 3.16 0.07
C THR A 258 -10.22 1.80 -0.63
N VAL A 259 -8.98 1.48 -1.05
CA VAL A 259 -8.71 0.19 -1.70
C VAL A 259 -8.99 -0.97 -0.75
N MET A 260 -8.58 -0.84 0.52
CA MET A 260 -8.86 -1.82 1.56
C MET A 260 -10.35 -1.95 1.84
N ASP A 261 -11.09 -0.83 1.86
CA ASP A 261 -12.55 -0.84 2.04
C ASP A 261 -13.24 -1.64 0.94
N LEU A 262 -12.81 -1.47 -0.33
CA LEU A 262 -13.31 -2.28 -1.45
C LEU A 262 -12.95 -3.77 -1.29
N PHE A 263 -11.72 -4.07 -0.90
CA PHE A 263 -11.26 -5.46 -0.71
C PHE A 263 -11.99 -6.18 0.42
N ASN A 264 -12.45 -5.44 1.43
CA ASN A 264 -13.20 -5.96 2.57
C ASN A 264 -14.73 -5.88 2.39
N ASP A 265 -15.25 -5.20 1.37
CA ASP A 265 -16.69 -5.07 1.12
C ASP A 265 -17.32 -6.45 0.87
N ALA A 266 -18.25 -6.82 1.76
CA ALA A 266 -18.99 -8.08 1.69
C ALA A 266 -19.74 -8.25 0.35
N ARG A 267 -20.19 -7.15 -0.27
CA ARG A 267 -20.89 -7.16 -1.56
C ARG A 267 -19.96 -7.46 -2.74
N ALA A 268 -18.68 -7.12 -2.62
CA ALA A 268 -17.66 -7.35 -3.65
C ALA A 268 -16.87 -8.64 -3.44
N ARG A 269 -17.09 -9.35 -2.32
CA ARG A 269 -16.27 -10.50 -1.87
C ARG A 269 -15.99 -11.55 -2.93
N THR A 270 -17.00 -11.99 -3.68
CA THR A 270 -16.81 -12.99 -4.76
C THR A 270 -15.81 -12.50 -5.79
N ARG A 271 -15.96 -11.25 -6.24
CA ARG A 271 -15.09 -10.64 -7.24
C ARG A 271 -13.67 -10.39 -6.70
N MET A 272 -13.55 -9.99 -5.43
CA MET A 272 -12.25 -9.79 -4.80
C MET A 272 -11.51 -11.11 -4.61
N ASN A 273 -12.22 -12.20 -4.29
CA ASN A 273 -11.62 -13.54 -4.24
C ASN A 273 -11.15 -14.03 -5.60
N GLU A 274 -11.90 -13.77 -6.68
CA GLU A 274 -11.46 -14.02 -8.06
C GLU A 274 -10.20 -13.22 -8.41
N LEU A 275 -10.12 -11.95 -7.98
CA LEU A 275 -8.93 -11.11 -8.14
C LEU A 275 -7.75 -11.73 -7.38
N LYS A 276 -7.92 -12.12 -6.11
CA LYS A 276 -6.86 -12.75 -5.31
C LYS A 276 -6.38 -14.04 -5.96
N LEU A 277 -7.29 -14.87 -6.47
CA LEU A 277 -6.94 -16.11 -7.18
C LEU A 277 -6.12 -15.81 -8.44
N TRP A 278 -6.54 -14.82 -9.23
CA TRP A 278 -5.81 -14.38 -10.43
C TRP A 278 -4.40 -13.89 -10.11
N TRP A 279 -4.21 -13.17 -9.01
CA TRP A 279 -2.86 -12.72 -8.60
C TRP A 279 -1.93 -13.86 -8.16
N ASN A 280 -2.49 -15.01 -7.78
CA ASN A 280 -1.75 -16.19 -7.36
C ASN A 280 -1.48 -17.19 -8.50
N THR A 281 -1.85 -16.86 -9.75
CA THR A 281 -1.50 -17.64 -10.95
C THR A 281 -0.11 -17.28 -11.47
#